data_AF-A0A5E3WM93-F1
#
_entry.id   AF-A0A5E3WM93-F1
#
_cell.length_a   1.000
_cell.length_b   1.000
_cell.length_c   1.000
_cell.angle_alpha   90.00
_cell.angle_beta   90.00
_cell.angle_gamma   90.00
#
_symmetry.space_group_name_H-M   'P 1'
#
loop_
_entity.id
_entity.type
_entity.pdbx_description
1 polymer ?
#
loop_
_entity_poly.entity_id
_entity_poly.type
_entity_poly.pdbx_seq_one_letter_code
_entity_poly.pdbx_strand_id
1 'polypeptide(L)'
;MNHQYSHYPNTSAYPSSWHPQPSSYASSSAHQIPPIYQQPPLPPSSTLLAGPSVSHSATFMDRGYIACMFETSSRTYWGAVLKATPEQLHLQTSTGPSPCWRISPQDHTAGAQNAGRVLDYMLDADYVAGPVVPQQLWQPLYKRIREVLVENSRLCMPIFFIVQETGRVGLSLSDALAKKHYLLHGHNEAVDLGGKVTTHIRILWKGYVEYKRQIQIQDQTRDRNPITLGRLVEHVARTVQRFIEKPPQRNEDDFDPRWTVGPQGISTNDLILVGIVHSSAGTWQPILRLSRPLPHLAQAFAPRPNPPTFHPDPYGHPPSPEFSLNYLRSVSSGSDYDFSGHAHSPQQFPTTIAQTPSPPEHRYPNSYPSSPNPQMLYTDGAYLSPSPPYSAYPYT
;
A
#
# COMPACT_ATOMS: atom_id res chain seq x y z
N MET A 1 43.22 39.72 -10.35
CA MET A 1 42.33 39.38 -9.22
C MET A 1 42.75 38.01 -8.71
N ASN A 2 43.57 38.01 -7.65
CA ASN A 2 44.12 36.83 -7.00
C ASN A 2 43.10 36.28 -5.99
N HIS A 3 42.76 35.00 -6.07
CA HIS A 3 42.08 34.31 -4.97
C HIS A 3 43.04 33.32 -4.30
N GLN A 4 43.39 33.67 -3.07
CA GLN A 4 44.15 32.86 -2.12
C GLN A 4 43.33 31.64 -1.69
N TYR A 5 43.96 30.46 -1.75
CA TYR A 5 43.51 29.25 -1.08
C TYR A 5 43.81 29.36 0.42
N SER A 6 42.79 29.18 1.26
CA SER A 6 42.94 29.05 2.71
C SER A 6 43.10 27.58 3.09
N HIS A 7 44.22 27.27 3.73
CA HIS A 7 44.53 26.01 4.40
C HIS A 7 43.66 25.84 5.65
N TYR A 8 43.11 24.64 5.86
CA TYR A 8 42.59 24.21 7.16
C TYR A 8 43.63 23.32 7.87
N PRO A 9 43.83 23.46 9.18
CA PRO A 9 44.77 22.65 9.93
C PRO A 9 44.19 21.28 10.30
N ASN A 10 45.10 20.33 10.24
CA ASN A 10 45.02 18.92 10.63
C ASN A 10 45.06 18.82 12.17
N THR A 11 44.05 18.24 12.80
CA THR A 11 44.08 17.88 14.23
C THR A 11 44.02 16.37 14.41
N SER A 12 45.12 15.91 14.97
CA SER A 12 45.55 14.61 15.47
C SER A 12 44.62 13.88 16.45
N ALA A 13 44.75 12.54 16.38
CA ALA A 13 44.92 11.58 17.48
C ALA A 13 43.76 11.32 18.45
N TYR A 14 43.14 10.14 18.27
CA TYR A 14 42.42 9.41 19.33
C TYR A 14 43.29 8.24 19.83
N PRO A 15 43.45 8.05 21.14
CA PRO A 15 44.14 6.89 21.69
C PRO A 15 43.18 5.70 21.93
N SER A 16 43.68 4.53 21.53
CA SER A 16 43.81 3.29 22.31
C SER A 16 42.62 2.73 23.11
N SER A 17 42.12 1.59 22.60
CA SER A 17 41.92 0.31 23.30
C SER A 17 41.22 0.30 24.66
N TRP A 18 39.96 -0.13 24.67
CA TRP A 18 39.30 -0.73 25.83
C TRP A 18 39.03 -2.21 25.55
N HIS A 19 39.78 -3.08 26.22
CA HIS A 19 39.47 -4.50 26.36
C HIS A 19 38.62 -4.71 27.62
N PRO A 20 37.42 -5.29 27.54
CA PRO A 20 36.74 -5.81 28.73
C PRO A 20 37.28 -7.19 29.09
N GLN A 21 37.75 -7.33 30.32
CA GLN A 21 38.06 -8.61 30.96
C GLN A 21 36.78 -9.41 31.25
N PRO A 22 36.80 -10.76 31.17
CA PRO A 22 35.70 -11.60 31.62
C PRO A 22 35.79 -11.85 33.13
N SER A 23 34.77 -11.40 33.86
CA SER A 23 34.57 -11.67 35.28
C SER A 23 34.04 -13.09 35.47
N SER A 24 34.86 -14.00 35.99
CA SER A 24 34.45 -15.31 36.45
C SER A 24 33.93 -15.23 37.90
N TYR A 25 32.63 -15.38 38.09
CA TYR A 25 32.04 -15.71 39.39
C TYR A 25 31.40 -17.09 39.32
N ALA A 26 32.12 -18.06 39.86
CA ALA A 26 31.55 -19.32 40.31
C ALA A 26 30.94 -19.09 41.70
N SER A 27 29.65 -19.39 41.86
CA SER A 27 29.04 -19.59 43.17
C SER A 27 28.03 -20.71 43.04
N SER A 28 28.46 -21.88 43.51
CA SER A 28 27.66 -23.08 43.67
C SER A 28 26.75 -22.87 44.88
N SER A 29 25.44 -22.79 44.66
CA SER A 29 24.43 -22.85 45.72
C SER A 29 23.54 -24.05 45.43
N ALA A 30 23.75 -25.11 46.20
CA ALA A 30 22.91 -26.29 46.21
C ALA A 30 21.52 -25.89 46.75
N HIS A 31 20.53 -25.80 45.87
CA HIS A 31 19.13 -25.68 46.26
C HIS A 31 18.57 -27.08 46.55
N GLN A 32 18.09 -27.22 47.79
CA GLN A 32 17.29 -28.34 48.26
C GLN A 32 16.05 -28.49 47.38
N ILE A 33 15.83 -29.72 46.91
CA ILE A 33 14.62 -30.13 46.19
C ILE A 33 13.47 -30.16 47.22
N PRO A 34 12.40 -29.37 47.03
CA PRO A 34 11.22 -29.46 47.88
C PRO A 34 10.48 -30.80 47.66
N PRO A 35 9.75 -31.29 48.67
CA PRO A 35 9.03 -32.55 48.59
C PRO A 35 8.00 -32.55 47.45
N ILE A 36 7.96 -33.64 46.70
CA ILE A 36 6.96 -33.96 45.68
C ILE A 36 5.59 -33.97 46.36
N TYR A 37 4.79 -32.93 46.12
CA TYR A 37 3.37 -32.97 46.37
C TYR A 37 2.72 -33.80 45.26
N GLN A 38 2.20 -34.98 45.61
CA GLN A 38 1.33 -35.76 44.74
C GLN A 38 0.08 -34.92 44.43
N GLN A 39 -0.02 -34.45 43.19
CA GLN A 39 -1.22 -33.77 42.71
C GLN A 39 -2.39 -34.77 42.68
N PRO A 40 -3.57 -34.40 43.20
CA PRO A 40 -4.77 -35.20 43.03
C PRO A 40 -5.11 -35.34 41.53
N PRO A 41 -5.72 -36.47 41.12
CA PRO A 41 -6.06 -36.73 39.72
C PRO A 41 -6.93 -35.61 39.17
N LEU A 42 -6.47 -35.00 38.07
CA LEU A 42 -7.23 -34.02 37.32
C LEU A 42 -8.59 -34.61 36.89
N PRO A 43 -9.69 -33.86 37.06
CA PRO A 43 -10.99 -34.30 36.55
C PRO A 43 -10.90 -34.50 35.03
N PRO A 44 -11.67 -35.46 34.46
CA PRO A 44 -11.67 -35.72 33.03
C PRO A 44 -11.94 -34.42 32.28
N SER A 45 -10.99 -34.05 31.41
CA SER A 45 -11.05 -32.86 30.56
C SER A 45 -12.44 -32.76 29.95
N SER A 46 -13.21 -31.80 30.43
CA SER A 46 -14.51 -31.50 29.85
C SER A 46 -14.27 -31.15 28.39
N THR A 47 -14.84 -31.96 27.50
CA THR A 47 -14.84 -31.78 26.05
C THR A 47 -15.23 -30.34 25.77
N LEU A 48 -14.23 -29.49 25.51
CA LEU A 48 -14.44 -28.12 25.09
C LEU A 48 -15.21 -28.23 23.78
N LEU A 49 -16.51 -27.95 23.85
CA LEU A 49 -17.38 -27.79 22.71
C LEU A 49 -16.62 -26.89 21.74
N ALA A 50 -16.20 -27.48 20.61
CA ALA A 50 -15.61 -26.75 19.52
C ALA A 50 -16.58 -25.61 19.22
N GLY A 51 -16.17 -24.39 19.59
CA GLY A 51 -16.95 -23.20 19.31
C GLY A 51 -17.29 -23.19 17.82
N PRO A 52 -18.41 -22.58 17.42
CA PRO A 52 -18.80 -22.50 16.01
C PRO A 52 -17.56 -22.13 15.20
N SER A 53 -17.18 -23.01 14.27
CA SER A 53 -16.06 -22.77 13.37
C SER A 53 -16.39 -21.48 12.63
N VAL A 54 -15.87 -20.36 13.15
CA VAL A 54 -15.95 -19.08 12.49
C VAL A 54 -15.39 -19.38 11.11
N SER A 55 -16.23 -19.24 10.10
CA SER A 55 -15.87 -19.49 8.71
C SER A 55 -14.60 -18.67 8.46
N HIS A 56 -13.45 -19.35 8.46
CA HIS A 56 -12.11 -18.77 8.37
C HIS A 56 -11.86 -18.10 7.00
N SER A 57 -12.91 -17.88 6.20
CA SER A 57 -12.85 -17.24 4.89
C SER A 57 -12.82 -15.71 4.98
N ALA A 58 -12.41 -15.14 6.11
CA ALA A 58 -11.93 -13.76 6.08
C ALA A 58 -10.55 -13.78 5.39
N THR A 59 -10.57 -13.69 4.07
CA THR A 59 -9.37 -13.80 3.26
C THR A 59 -8.57 -12.50 3.32
N PHE A 60 -7.30 -12.54 2.93
CA PHE A 60 -6.49 -11.32 2.76
C PHE A 60 -7.10 -10.34 1.76
N MET A 61 -8.02 -10.80 0.90
CA MET A 61 -8.76 -10.00 -0.07
C MET A 61 -9.83 -9.10 0.56
N ASP A 62 -10.19 -9.33 1.82
CA ASP A 62 -11.26 -8.58 2.49
C ASP A 62 -10.73 -7.71 3.63
N ARG A 63 -9.65 -8.15 4.27
CA ARG A 63 -9.15 -7.55 5.53
C ARG A 63 -7.72 -7.03 5.46
N GLY A 64 -7.06 -7.15 4.31
CA GLY A 64 -5.73 -6.63 4.09
C GLY A 64 -5.70 -5.12 3.80
N TYR A 65 -4.54 -4.50 3.97
CA TYR A 65 -4.38 -3.08 3.62
C TYR A 65 -4.65 -2.83 2.14
N ILE A 66 -4.21 -3.74 1.26
CA ILE A 66 -4.36 -3.61 -0.19
C ILE A 66 -5.81 -3.88 -0.60
N ALA A 67 -6.46 -4.84 0.06
CA ALA A 67 -7.89 -5.06 -0.05
C ALA A 67 -8.69 -3.81 0.29
N CYS A 68 -8.43 -3.18 1.44
CA CYS A 68 -9.13 -1.96 1.84
C CYS A 68 -8.78 -0.76 0.96
N MET A 69 -7.55 -0.68 0.44
CA MET A 69 -7.13 0.40 -0.44
C MET A 69 -7.81 0.33 -1.81
N PHE A 70 -7.83 -0.84 -2.44
CA PHE A 70 -8.35 -1.02 -3.81
C PHE A 70 -9.79 -1.54 -3.88
N GLU A 71 -10.39 -1.88 -2.75
CA GLU A 71 -11.74 -2.42 -2.65
C GLU A 71 -11.91 -3.61 -3.62
N THR A 72 -12.86 -3.50 -4.55
CA THR A 72 -13.18 -4.51 -5.57
C THR A 72 -12.04 -4.75 -6.57
N SER A 73 -11.11 -3.79 -6.73
CA SER A 73 -9.99 -3.89 -7.67
C SER A 73 -8.78 -4.64 -7.09
N SER A 74 -8.81 -5.01 -5.80
CA SER A 74 -7.73 -5.77 -5.15
C SER A 74 -7.47 -7.12 -5.84
N ARG A 75 -8.52 -7.78 -6.32
CA ARG A 75 -8.43 -9.04 -7.09
C ARG A 75 -7.65 -8.87 -8.38
N THR A 76 -7.94 -7.81 -9.12
CA THR A 76 -7.22 -7.48 -10.35
C THR A 76 -5.75 -7.18 -10.08
N TYR A 77 -5.46 -6.44 -9.00
CA TYR A 77 -4.09 -6.17 -8.56
C TYR A 77 -3.33 -7.47 -8.27
N TRP A 78 -3.89 -8.35 -7.44
CA TRP A 78 -3.23 -9.58 -7.04
C TRP A 78 -3.04 -10.55 -8.19
N GLY A 79 -4.01 -10.67 -9.10
CA GLY A 79 -3.85 -11.44 -10.34
C GLY A 79 -2.69 -10.93 -11.21
N ALA A 80 -2.49 -9.61 -11.27
CA ALA A 80 -1.40 -9.01 -12.04
C ALA A 80 -0.02 -9.23 -11.39
N VAL A 81 0.08 -9.18 -10.06
CA VAL A 81 1.34 -9.36 -9.32
C VAL A 81 1.75 -10.83 -9.27
N LEU A 82 0.82 -11.71 -8.95
CA LEU A 82 1.09 -13.12 -8.69
C LEU A 82 1.06 -13.98 -9.95
N LYS A 83 0.48 -13.47 -11.04
CA LYS A 83 0.25 -14.24 -12.29
C LYS A 83 -0.53 -15.54 -12.06
N ALA A 84 -1.35 -15.55 -11.00
CA ALA A 84 -2.17 -16.65 -10.55
C ALA A 84 -3.45 -16.10 -9.91
N THR A 85 -4.49 -16.93 -9.76
CA THR A 85 -5.67 -16.50 -9.00
C THR A 85 -5.37 -16.58 -7.50
N PRO A 86 -5.72 -15.53 -6.71
CA PRO A 86 -5.50 -15.52 -5.26
C PRO A 86 -6.05 -16.75 -4.52
N GLU A 87 -7.14 -17.33 -5.01
CA GLU A 87 -7.81 -18.50 -4.43
C GLU A 87 -6.98 -19.79 -4.52
N GLN A 88 -6.01 -19.85 -5.44
CA GLN A 88 -5.16 -21.02 -5.63
C GLN A 88 -3.96 -21.04 -4.68
N LEU A 89 -3.74 -19.98 -3.91
CA LEU A 89 -2.58 -19.87 -3.03
C LEU A 89 -2.84 -20.56 -1.70
N HIS A 90 -1.90 -21.37 -1.22
CA HIS A 90 -1.92 -21.82 0.16
C HIS A 90 -1.31 -20.72 1.03
N LEU A 91 -2.16 -20.08 1.82
CA LEU A 91 -1.75 -18.99 2.69
C LEU A 91 -1.50 -19.48 4.10
N GLN A 92 -0.41 -19.01 4.69
CA GLN A 92 -0.14 -19.13 6.12
C GLN A 92 -0.39 -17.78 6.78
N THR A 93 -1.01 -17.79 7.95
CA THR A 93 -1.09 -16.60 8.79
C THR A 93 0.07 -16.59 9.76
N SER A 94 0.73 -15.45 9.89
CA SER A 94 1.75 -15.23 10.92
C SER A 94 1.14 -14.35 11.99
N THR A 95 1.21 -14.80 13.24
CA THR A 95 0.89 -13.97 14.40
C THR A 95 2.09 -13.08 14.75
N GLY A 96 1.83 -11.93 15.37
CA GLY A 96 2.86 -10.96 15.74
C GLY A 96 2.24 -9.60 16.06
N PRO A 97 3.05 -8.56 16.31
CA PRO A 97 2.57 -7.19 16.53
C PRO A 97 1.79 -6.60 15.35
N SER A 98 1.98 -7.17 14.16
CA SER A 98 1.16 -6.91 12.98
C SER A 98 0.95 -8.24 12.26
N PRO A 99 -0.19 -8.91 12.50
CA PRO A 99 -0.51 -10.17 11.84
C PRO A 99 -0.50 -10.03 10.32
N CYS A 100 -0.09 -11.06 9.60
CA CYS A 100 0.00 -11.01 8.14
C CYS A 100 -0.31 -12.35 7.47
N TRP A 101 -0.64 -12.28 6.18
CA TRP A 101 -0.75 -13.44 5.31
C TRP A 101 0.54 -13.61 4.51
N ARG A 102 1.04 -14.84 4.44
CA ARG A 102 2.26 -15.22 3.72
C ARG A 102 1.97 -16.37 2.77
N ILE A 103 2.67 -16.42 1.66
CA ILE A 103 2.61 -17.58 0.75
C ILE A 103 3.31 -18.75 1.45
N SER A 104 2.64 -19.90 1.52
CA SER A 104 3.19 -21.13 2.10
C SER A 104 4.49 -21.52 1.38
N PRO A 105 5.56 -21.88 2.11
CA PRO A 105 6.79 -22.37 1.48
C PRO A 105 6.63 -23.66 0.68
N GLN A 106 5.56 -24.42 0.94
CA GLN A 106 5.30 -25.73 0.32
C GLN A 106 4.66 -25.63 -1.08
N ASP A 107 4.29 -24.42 -1.52
CA ASP A 107 3.75 -24.20 -2.86
C ASP A 107 4.85 -24.21 -3.91
N HIS A 108 5.01 -25.36 -4.56
CA HIS A 108 5.96 -25.55 -5.66
C HIS A 108 5.45 -25.02 -7.01
N THR A 109 4.17 -24.69 -7.12
CA THR A 109 3.55 -24.22 -8.37
C THR A 109 3.69 -22.70 -8.53
N ALA A 110 4.31 -22.27 -9.64
CA ALA A 110 4.36 -20.89 -10.15
C ALA A 110 4.58 -19.79 -9.08
N GLY A 111 5.51 -20.01 -8.15
CA GLY A 111 5.70 -19.07 -7.04
C GLY A 111 6.94 -19.29 -6.19
N ALA A 112 7.87 -20.18 -6.57
CA ALA A 112 9.04 -20.50 -5.75
C ALA A 112 9.83 -19.25 -5.30
N GLN A 113 9.86 -18.18 -6.12
CA GLN A 113 10.53 -16.91 -5.78
C GLN A 113 9.80 -16.09 -4.70
N ASN A 114 8.53 -16.40 -4.45
CA ASN A 114 7.65 -15.72 -3.51
C ASN A 114 7.31 -16.56 -2.26
N ALA A 115 7.79 -17.80 -2.17
CA ALA A 115 7.64 -18.66 -1.00
C ALA A 115 8.05 -17.91 0.29
N GLY A 116 7.18 -17.91 1.31
CA GLY A 116 7.42 -17.23 2.59
C GLY A 116 7.33 -15.70 2.55
N ARG A 117 7.07 -15.08 1.39
CA ARG A 117 6.87 -13.62 1.30
C ARG A 117 5.52 -13.23 1.89
N VAL A 118 5.49 -12.06 2.51
CA VAL A 118 4.27 -11.43 2.99
C VAL A 118 3.47 -10.91 1.78
N LEU A 119 2.20 -11.28 1.71
CA LEU A 119 1.24 -10.74 0.75
C LEU A 119 0.69 -9.42 1.26
N ASP A 120 0.03 -9.48 2.42
CA ASP A 120 -0.61 -8.32 3.02
C ASP A 120 -0.58 -8.46 4.54
N TYR A 121 -0.72 -7.33 5.22
CA TYR A 121 -0.91 -7.28 6.66
C TYR A 121 -2.39 -7.19 6.97
N MET A 122 -2.80 -7.90 8.03
CA MET A 122 -4.16 -7.82 8.53
C MET A 122 -4.37 -6.41 9.07
N LEU A 123 -5.50 -5.80 8.73
CA LEU A 123 -5.91 -4.59 9.40
C LEU A 123 -6.24 -4.97 10.84
N ASP A 124 -5.30 -4.70 11.75
CA ASP A 124 -5.51 -4.87 13.17
C ASP A 124 -6.78 -4.14 13.56
N ALA A 125 -7.58 -4.77 14.41
CA ALA A 125 -8.72 -4.13 15.06
C ALA A 125 -8.28 -3.05 16.06
N ASP A 126 -7.07 -2.50 15.92
CA ASP A 126 -6.62 -1.33 16.64
C ASP A 126 -7.54 -0.15 16.27
N TYR A 127 -8.61 -0.01 17.07
CA TYR A 127 -9.64 1.00 16.94
C TYR A 127 -9.09 2.43 17.07
N VAL A 128 -7.84 2.58 17.53
CA VAL A 128 -7.18 3.88 17.68
C VAL A 128 -6.82 4.47 16.32
N ALA A 129 -6.37 3.64 15.38
CA ALA A 129 -6.00 4.13 14.06
C ALA A 129 -7.18 4.02 13.08
N GLY A 130 -7.31 5.04 12.23
CA GLY A 130 -8.41 5.15 11.30
C GLY A 130 -8.34 4.21 10.11
N PRO A 131 -9.28 4.36 9.16
CA PRO A 131 -9.37 3.52 7.98
C PRO A 131 -8.18 3.71 7.03
N VAL A 132 -7.96 2.71 6.18
CA VAL A 132 -7.11 2.83 4.99
C VAL A 132 -7.76 3.80 4.02
N VAL A 133 -6.96 4.67 3.40
CA VAL A 133 -7.43 5.62 2.40
C VAL A 133 -7.75 4.86 1.10
N PRO A 134 -9.00 4.88 0.62
CA PRO A 134 -9.38 4.22 -0.62
C PRO A 134 -8.73 4.93 -1.81
N GLN A 135 -8.21 4.14 -2.73
CA GLN A 135 -7.61 4.60 -3.97
C GLN A 135 -8.04 3.74 -5.14
N GLN A 136 -8.15 4.34 -6.32
CA GLN A 136 -8.35 3.57 -7.54
C GLN A 136 -7.03 2.87 -7.94
N LEU A 137 -7.12 1.61 -8.38
CA LEU A 137 -5.99 0.91 -8.97
C LEU A 137 -5.61 1.59 -10.29
N TRP A 138 -4.39 2.10 -10.39
CA TRP A 138 -3.92 2.69 -11.63
C TRP A 138 -3.71 1.61 -12.69
N GLN A 139 -4.28 1.81 -13.87
CA GLN A 139 -4.04 0.96 -15.03
C GLN A 139 -3.88 1.81 -16.29
N PRO A 140 -3.07 1.36 -17.26
CA PRO A 140 -3.07 1.97 -18.58
C PRO A 140 -4.46 1.89 -19.22
N LEU A 141 -4.89 3.01 -19.81
CA LEU A 141 -6.18 3.13 -20.49
C LEU A 141 -6.26 2.21 -21.71
N TYR A 142 -5.20 2.19 -22.53
CA TYR A 142 -5.18 1.41 -23.76
C TYR A 142 -4.76 -0.03 -23.50
N LYS A 143 -5.53 -0.98 -24.05
CA LYS A 143 -5.30 -2.42 -23.92
C LYS A 143 -3.85 -2.83 -24.26
N ARG A 144 -3.33 -2.39 -25.41
CA ARG A 144 -1.95 -2.71 -25.83
C ARG A 144 -0.89 -2.26 -24.82
N ILE A 145 -1.09 -1.11 -24.16
CA ILE A 145 -0.16 -0.62 -23.15
C ILE A 145 -0.32 -1.41 -21.85
N ARG A 146 -1.55 -1.81 -21.49
CA ARG A 146 -1.84 -2.67 -20.34
C ARG A 146 -1.18 -4.05 -20.48
N GLU A 147 -1.28 -4.67 -21.65
CA GLU A 147 -0.62 -5.94 -21.96
C GLU A 147 0.89 -5.84 -21.66
N VAL A 148 1.54 -4.78 -22.15
CA VAL A 148 2.99 -4.58 -21.95
C VAL A 148 3.33 -4.26 -20.49
N LEU A 149 2.65 -3.31 -19.86
CA LEU A 149 3.05 -2.75 -18.56
C LEU A 149 2.47 -3.51 -17.34
N VAL A 150 1.47 -4.36 -17.53
CA VAL A 150 0.77 -5.03 -16.43
C VAL A 150 0.77 -6.54 -16.65
N GLU A 151 0.19 -7.01 -17.75
CA GLU A 151 -0.09 -8.44 -17.95
C GLU A 151 1.19 -9.23 -18.23
N ASN A 152 2.02 -8.76 -19.16
CA ASN A 152 3.28 -9.39 -19.56
C ASN A 152 4.49 -8.88 -18.75
N SER A 153 4.30 -7.84 -17.94
CA SER A 153 5.34 -7.33 -17.05
C SER A 153 5.40 -8.11 -15.74
N ARG A 154 6.62 -8.33 -15.24
CA ARG A 154 6.82 -8.82 -13.87
C ARG A 154 6.67 -7.66 -12.90
N LEU A 155 5.55 -7.63 -12.19
CA LEU A 155 5.35 -6.68 -11.10
C LEU A 155 6.05 -7.17 -9.83
N CYS A 156 6.43 -6.22 -8.99
CA CYS A 156 7.12 -6.50 -7.73
C CYS A 156 6.07 -6.70 -6.63
N MET A 157 6.43 -7.50 -5.62
CA MET A 157 5.64 -7.60 -4.40
C MET A 157 5.51 -6.23 -3.71
N PRO A 158 4.42 -6.00 -2.96
CA PRO A 158 4.30 -4.81 -2.12
C PRO A 158 5.50 -4.66 -1.19
N ILE A 159 5.84 -3.41 -0.89
CA ILE A 159 6.86 -3.06 0.10
C ILE A 159 6.15 -2.40 1.27
N PHE A 160 6.10 -3.10 2.40
CA PHE A 160 5.54 -2.59 3.64
C PHE A 160 6.65 -1.95 4.49
N PHE A 161 6.32 -0.85 5.14
CA PHE A 161 7.25 -0.14 6.03
C PHE A 161 7.06 -0.64 7.45
N ILE A 162 8.01 -1.44 7.96
CA ILE A 162 7.91 -2.06 9.29
C ILE A 162 8.80 -1.32 10.27
N VAL A 163 8.23 -0.82 11.36
CA VAL A 163 8.98 -0.16 12.43
C VAL A 163 9.77 -1.21 13.20
N GLN A 164 11.10 -1.09 13.22
CA GLN A 164 12.01 -2.10 13.76
C GLN A 164 11.79 -2.38 15.25
N GLU A 165 11.52 -1.34 16.04
CA GLU A 165 11.36 -1.48 17.50
C GLU A 165 10.06 -2.20 17.89
N THR A 166 8.96 -1.91 17.18
CA THR A 166 7.62 -2.37 17.56
C THR A 166 7.10 -3.51 16.69
N GLY A 167 7.73 -3.76 15.54
CA GLY A 167 7.23 -4.68 14.52
C GLY A 167 5.92 -4.20 13.84
N ARG A 168 5.46 -2.98 14.13
CA ARG A 168 4.22 -2.44 13.57
C ARG A 168 4.39 -2.01 12.13
N VAL A 169 3.33 -2.17 11.34
CA VAL A 169 3.26 -1.71 9.96
C VAL A 169 2.91 -0.22 9.90
N GLY A 170 3.74 0.53 9.21
CA GLY A 170 3.55 1.93 8.86
C GLY A 170 4.43 2.88 9.65
N LEU A 171 4.82 3.97 8.99
CA LEU A 171 5.53 5.10 9.59
C LEU A 171 4.65 6.34 9.48
N SER A 172 4.55 7.15 10.55
CA SER A 172 3.80 8.40 10.45
C SER A 172 4.39 9.26 9.33
N LEU A 173 3.54 9.92 8.55
CA LEU A 173 4.00 10.77 7.45
C LEU A 173 4.90 11.90 7.99
N SER A 174 4.58 12.42 9.17
CA SER A 174 5.40 13.41 9.87
C SER A 174 6.82 12.93 10.18
N ASP A 175 6.98 11.68 10.67
CA ASP A 175 8.29 11.10 10.95
C ASP A 175 9.07 10.80 9.67
N ALA A 176 8.38 10.34 8.62
CA ALA A 176 8.98 10.12 7.31
C ALA A 176 9.51 11.43 6.71
N LEU A 177 8.76 12.53 6.83
CA LEU A 177 9.18 13.88 6.39
C LEU A 177 10.33 14.43 7.24
N ALA A 178 10.33 14.14 8.54
CA ALA A 178 11.42 14.45 9.46
C ALA A 178 12.66 13.54 9.27
N LYS A 179 12.67 12.69 8.23
CA LYS A 179 13.74 11.75 7.89
C LYS A 179 14.05 10.74 9.01
N LYS A 180 13.07 10.40 9.85
CA LYS A 180 13.21 9.34 10.86
C LYS A 180 13.03 7.94 10.26
N HIS A 181 13.50 7.72 9.04
CA HIS A 181 13.43 6.42 8.38
C HIS A 181 14.33 5.36 9.02
N TYR A 182 15.29 5.76 9.87
CA TYR A 182 16.10 4.83 10.68
C TYR A 182 15.25 3.99 11.65
N LEU A 183 14.00 4.39 11.92
CA LEU A 183 13.03 3.61 12.68
C LEU A 183 12.54 2.37 11.91
N LEU A 184 12.77 2.29 10.60
CA LEU A 184 12.34 1.18 9.76
C LEU A 184 13.36 0.05 9.72
N HIS A 185 12.85 -1.18 9.77
CA HIS A 185 13.63 -2.37 9.48
C HIS A 185 14.15 -2.31 8.04
N GLY A 186 15.44 -2.60 7.84
CA GLY A 186 16.06 -2.57 6.52
C GLY A 186 16.20 -1.19 5.88
N HIS A 187 16.16 -0.09 6.63
CA HIS A 187 16.19 1.27 6.05
C HIS A 187 17.41 1.58 5.16
N ASN A 188 18.55 0.90 5.39
CA ASN A 188 19.77 1.02 4.58
C ASN A 188 19.86 -0.02 3.45
N GLU A 189 18.91 -0.95 3.36
CA GLU A 189 18.91 -1.99 2.34
C GLU A 189 18.41 -1.43 1.01
N ALA A 190 19.05 -1.88 -0.07
CA ALA A 190 18.63 -1.59 -1.43
C ALA A 190 17.25 -2.22 -1.70
N VAL A 191 16.37 -1.46 -2.34
CA VAL A 191 15.02 -1.93 -2.68
C VAL A 191 14.94 -2.26 -4.17
N ASP A 192 14.42 -3.45 -4.47
CA ASP A 192 14.11 -3.83 -5.86
C ASP A 192 12.83 -3.14 -6.33
N LEU A 193 12.99 -2.20 -7.26
CA LEU A 193 11.90 -1.49 -7.93
C LEU A 193 11.79 -1.85 -9.42
N GLY A 194 12.23 -3.06 -9.78
CA GLY A 194 12.13 -3.62 -11.14
C GLY A 194 13.24 -3.15 -12.08
N GLY A 195 14.43 -2.85 -11.54
CA GLY A 195 15.64 -2.56 -12.33
C GLY A 195 15.62 -1.28 -13.19
N LYS A 196 14.66 -0.38 -12.98
CA LYS A 196 14.60 0.91 -13.71
C LYS A 196 15.50 1.96 -13.07
N VAL A 197 15.78 3.04 -13.80
CA VAL A 197 16.49 4.23 -13.25
C VAL A 197 15.52 5.21 -12.59
N THR A 198 14.30 5.28 -13.11
CA THR A 198 13.23 6.14 -12.59
C THR A 198 11.92 5.39 -12.51
N THR A 199 11.04 5.86 -11.63
CA THR A 199 9.68 5.34 -11.48
C THR A 199 8.71 6.47 -11.17
N HIS A 200 7.41 6.23 -11.33
CA HIS A 200 6.36 7.17 -10.96
C HIS A 200 5.71 6.74 -9.66
N ILE A 201 5.53 7.69 -8.74
CA ILE A 201 4.59 7.56 -7.63
C ILE A 201 3.27 8.19 -8.06
N ARG A 202 2.18 7.43 -8.03
CA ARG A 202 0.82 7.91 -8.33
C ARG A 202 -0.07 7.83 -7.10
N ILE A 203 -0.93 8.82 -6.93
CA ILE A 203 -1.95 8.87 -5.89
C ILE A 203 -3.28 9.05 -6.62
N LEU A 204 -4.17 8.06 -6.46
CA LEU A 204 -5.51 8.06 -7.05
C LEU A 204 -6.54 8.12 -5.91
N TRP A 205 -6.44 9.18 -5.13
CA TRP A 205 -7.29 9.42 -3.97
C TRP A 205 -8.73 9.67 -4.42
N LYS A 206 -9.70 8.97 -3.81
CA LYS A 206 -11.11 9.05 -4.19
C LYS A 206 -11.64 10.49 -4.19
N GLY A 207 -12.31 10.90 -5.27
CA GLY A 207 -12.81 12.27 -5.43
C GLY A 207 -11.76 13.31 -5.85
N TYR A 208 -10.52 12.92 -6.16
CA TYR A 208 -9.48 13.81 -6.70
C TYR A 208 -8.95 13.31 -8.04
N VAL A 209 -8.56 14.25 -8.91
CA VAL A 209 -7.82 13.92 -10.13
C VAL A 209 -6.49 13.26 -9.77
N GLU A 210 -6.03 12.33 -10.61
CA GLU A 210 -4.76 11.63 -10.44
C GLU A 210 -3.59 12.60 -10.20
N TYR A 211 -2.86 12.38 -9.10
CA TYR A 211 -1.59 13.04 -8.86
C TYR A 211 -0.44 12.09 -9.18
N LYS A 212 0.56 12.57 -9.92
CA LYS A 212 1.75 11.79 -10.27
C LYS A 212 3.04 12.57 -10.08
N ARG A 213 4.08 11.88 -9.67
CA ARG A 213 5.43 12.42 -9.56
C ARG A 213 6.47 11.37 -9.92
N GLN A 214 7.41 11.73 -10.78
CA GLN A 214 8.56 10.89 -11.08
C GLN A 214 9.64 11.04 -10.00
N ILE A 215 10.27 9.92 -9.64
CA ILE A 215 11.40 9.87 -8.71
C ILE A 215 12.56 9.07 -9.34
N GLN A 216 13.78 9.41 -8.95
CA GLN A 216 14.98 8.61 -9.26
C GLN A 216 15.05 7.46 -8.28
N ILE A 217 15.40 6.26 -8.77
CA ILE A 217 15.53 5.04 -7.96
C ILE A 217 16.94 4.44 -8.02
N GLN A 218 17.87 5.18 -8.61
CA GLN A 218 19.30 4.99 -8.47
C GLN A 218 19.89 6.28 -7.89
N ASP A 219 20.96 6.13 -7.12
CA ASP A 219 21.73 7.29 -6.67
C ASP A 219 22.49 7.95 -7.83
N GLN A 220 23.06 9.13 -7.54
CA GLN A 220 23.85 9.88 -8.52
C GLN A 220 25.33 9.49 -8.48
N THR A 221 25.69 8.40 -7.79
CA THR A 221 27.07 7.93 -7.76
C THR A 221 27.46 7.37 -9.13
N ARG A 222 28.76 7.19 -9.34
CA ARG A 222 29.30 6.57 -10.56
C ARG A 222 28.75 5.16 -10.76
N ASP A 223 28.56 4.42 -9.67
CA ASP A 223 28.13 3.02 -9.68
C ASP A 223 26.61 2.85 -9.79
N ARG A 224 25.84 3.96 -9.71
CA ARG A 224 24.37 3.97 -9.85
C ARG A 224 23.69 3.00 -8.90
N ASN A 225 24.07 3.03 -7.62
CA ASN A 225 23.55 2.08 -6.65
C ASN A 225 22.02 2.22 -6.56
N PRO A 226 21.29 1.10 -6.37
CA PRO A 226 19.85 1.15 -6.17
C PRO A 226 19.47 1.99 -4.94
N ILE A 227 18.29 2.58 -4.98
CA ILE A 227 17.74 3.36 -3.87
C ILE A 227 17.57 2.51 -2.61
N THR A 228 17.94 3.08 -1.46
CA THR A 228 17.68 2.45 -0.15
C THR A 228 16.23 2.63 0.28
N LEU A 229 15.74 1.75 1.16
CA LEU A 229 14.37 1.83 1.67
C LEU A 229 14.09 3.17 2.36
N GLY A 230 15.01 3.67 3.18
CA GLY A 230 14.86 4.95 3.86
C GLY A 230 14.74 6.13 2.91
N ARG A 231 15.50 6.11 1.81
CA ARG A 231 15.44 7.16 0.79
C ARG A 231 14.17 7.07 -0.04
N LEU A 232 13.71 5.86 -0.37
CA LEU A 232 12.43 5.62 -1.03
C LEU A 232 11.26 6.18 -0.21
N VAL A 233 11.21 5.88 1.09
CA VAL A 233 10.20 6.40 2.03
C VAL A 233 10.19 7.93 2.05
N GLU A 234 11.35 8.58 2.09
CA GLU A 234 11.47 10.05 2.02
C GLU A 234 10.88 10.61 0.71
N HIS A 235 11.15 9.95 -0.42
CA HIS A 235 10.60 10.35 -1.72
C HIS A 235 9.08 10.20 -1.79
N VAL A 236 8.54 9.10 -1.26
CA VAL A 236 7.10 8.85 -1.19
C VAL A 236 6.43 9.85 -0.26
N ALA A 237 6.97 10.06 0.94
CA ALA A 237 6.45 11.01 1.92
C ALA A 237 6.35 12.44 1.37
N ARG A 238 7.40 12.93 0.69
CA ARG A 238 7.36 14.23 0.01
C ARG A 238 6.33 14.30 -1.12
N THR A 239 6.07 13.18 -1.78
CA THR A 239 5.06 13.12 -2.84
C THR A 239 3.65 13.25 -2.24
N VAL A 240 3.39 12.53 -1.15
CA VAL A 240 2.13 12.64 -0.40
C VAL A 240 1.97 14.04 0.20
N GLN A 241 3.01 14.61 0.82
CA GLN A 241 2.97 15.98 1.33
C GLN A 241 2.55 16.99 0.27
N ARG A 242 3.16 16.95 -0.93
CA ARG A 242 2.81 17.86 -2.03
C ARG A 242 1.37 17.68 -2.49
N PHE A 243 0.87 16.46 -2.52
CA PHE A 243 -0.54 16.18 -2.80
C PHE A 243 -1.44 16.79 -1.72
N ILE A 244 -1.08 16.70 -0.44
CA ILE A 244 -1.88 17.28 0.66
C ILE A 244 -1.85 18.81 0.66
N GLU A 245 -0.69 19.43 0.42
CA GLU A 245 -0.51 20.89 0.43
C GLU A 245 -1.11 21.56 -0.81
N LYS A 246 -1.09 20.87 -1.96
CA LYS A 246 -1.58 21.35 -3.24
C LYS A 246 -2.39 20.25 -3.92
N PRO A 247 -3.58 19.92 -3.38
CA PRO A 247 -4.39 18.85 -3.93
C PRO A 247 -4.79 19.19 -5.38
N PRO A 248 -4.81 18.18 -6.27
CA PRO A 248 -5.41 18.33 -7.60
C PRO A 248 -6.87 18.80 -7.52
N GLN A 249 -7.42 19.14 -8.69
CA GLN A 249 -8.85 19.40 -8.81
C GLN A 249 -9.67 18.22 -8.28
N ARG A 250 -10.77 18.53 -7.59
CA ARG A 250 -11.74 17.53 -7.13
C ARG A 250 -12.59 17.05 -8.31
N ASN A 251 -12.93 15.78 -8.32
CA ASN A 251 -13.93 15.21 -9.21
C ASN A 251 -15.28 15.22 -8.48
N GLU A 252 -16.18 16.11 -8.85
CA GLU A 252 -17.46 16.31 -8.14
C GLU A 252 -18.35 15.06 -8.15
N ASP A 253 -18.28 14.24 -9.20
CA ASP A 253 -19.14 13.06 -9.38
C ASP A 253 -18.79 11.90 -8.41
N ASP A 254 -17.56 11.85 -7.90
CA ASP A 254 -17.07 10.77 -7.01
C ASP A 254 -16.53 11.33 -5.67
N PHE A 255 -16.87 12.58 -5.35
CA PHE A 255 -16.36 13.24 -4.16
C PHE A 255 -17.12 12.82 -2.90
N ASP A 256 -16.42 12.17 -1.98
CA ASP A 256 -16.90 11.91 -0.63
C ASP A 256 -16.26 12.91 0.35
N PRO A 257 -17.04 13.80 1.00
CA PRO A 257 -16.52 14.81 1.92
C PRO A 257 -15.68 14.24 3.08
N ARG A 258 -15.86 12.97 3.45
CA ARG A 258 -15.07 12.31 4.50
C ARG A 258 -13.60 12.19 4.12
N TRP A 259 -13.28 12.19 2.83
CA TRP A 259 -11.93 12.07 2.29
C TRP A 259 -11.35 13.42 1.84
N THR A 260 -11.93 14.53 2.30
CA THR A 260 -11.45 15.88 2.03
C THR A 260 -10.02 16.04 2.53
N VAL A 261 -9.12 16.47 1.65
CA VAL A 261 -7.74 16.87 1.92
C VAL A 261 -7.65 18.37 2.14
N GLY A 262 -6.85 18.80 3.12
CA GLY A 262 -6.52 20.22 3.36
C GLY A 262 -6.76 20.69 4.81
N PRO A 263 -6.72 22.00 5.08
CA PRO A 263 -6.75 22.58 6.43
C PRO A 263 -7.95 22.19 7.30
N GLN A 264 -9.10 21.89 6.69
CA GLN A 264 -10.34 21.46 7.39
C GLN A 264 -10.59 19.96 7.28
N GLY A 265 -9.67 19.22 6.67
CA GLY A 265 -9.83 17.81 6.35
C GLY A 265 -8.67 16.98 6.86
N ILE A 266 -8.19 16.10 6.00
CA ILE A 266 -7.03 15.25 6.23
C ILE A 266 -5.77 16.04 5.94
N SER A 267 -4.94 16.17 6.97
CA SER A 267 -3.64 16.83 6.94
C SER A 267 -2.49 15.81 6.92
N THR A 268 -1.25 16.29 6.85
CA THR A 268 -0.07 15.42 6.89
C THR A 268 0.09 14.68 8.22
N ASN A 269 -0.36 15.26 9.33
CA ASN A 269 -0.29 14.64 10.65
C ASN A 269 -1.34 13.54 10.85
N ASP A 270 -2.33 13.50 9.97
CA ASP A 270 -3.41 12.51 10.00
C ASP A 270 -3.06 11.22 9.25
N LEU A 271 -1.84 11.11 8.70
CA LEU A 271 -1.47 10.03 7.79
C LEU A 271 -0.34 9.15 8.33
N ILE A 272 -0.53 7.86 8.15
CA ILE A 272 0.46 6.79 8.31
C ILE A 272 0.75 6.25 6.91
N LEU A 273 2.03 6.24 6.55
CA LEU A 273 2.53 5.64 5.33
C LEU A 273 2.80 4.15 5.60
N VAL A 274 1.91 3.29 5.13
CA VAL A 274 1.91 1.84 5.39
C VAL A 274 2.92 1.11 4.50
N GLY A 275 3.01 1.51 3.24
CA GLY A 275 3.84 0.84 2.24
C GLY A 275 3.62 1.41 0.84
N ILE A 276 4.08 0.69 -0.18
CA ILE A 276 3.82 0.98 -1.59
C ILE A 276 3.52 -0.32 -2.37
N VAL A 277 2.70 -0.21 -3.42
CA VAL A 277 2.34 -1.32 -4.32
C VAL A 277 2.75 -1.02 -5.77
N HIS A 278 3.26 -2.02 -6.48
CA HIS A 278 3.65 -1.90 -7.90
C HIS A 278 2.42 -2.14 -8.79
N SER A 279 1.74 -1.07 -9.24
CA SER A 279 0.48 -1.20 -10.02
C SER A 279 0.71 -1.45 -11.51
N SER A 280 1.88 -1.07 -12.03
CA SER A 280 2.34 -1.38 -13.39
C SER A 280 3.84 -1.16 -13.49
N ALA A 281 4.52 -1.71 -14.50
CA ALA A 281 5.94 -1.53 -14.71
C ALA A 281 6.36 -0.03 -14.72
N GLY A 282 6.99 0.42 -13.65
CA GLY A 282 7.46 1.81 -13.48
C GLY A 282 6.44 2.77 -12.86
N THR A 283 5.38 2.24 -12.22
CA THR A 283 4.41 3.00 -11.44
C THR A 283 4.14 2.32 -10.11
N TRP A 284 4.24 3.08 -9.03
CA TRP A 284 3.95 2.65 -7.67
C TRP A 284 2.86 3.53 -7.06
N GLN A 285 2.02 2.96 -6.21
CA GLN A 285 1.01 3.68 -5.43
C GLN A 285 1.28 3.53 -3.94
N PRO A 286 1.22 4.60 -3.14
CA PRO A 286 1.39 4.51 -1.69
C PRO A 286 0.14 3.94 -1.03
N ILE A 287 0.34 3.07 -0.04
CA ILE A 287 -0.70 2.62 0.88
C ILE A 287 -0.74 3.62 2.03
N LEU A 288 -1.89 4.25 2.23
CA LEU A 288 -2.08 5.30 3.25
C LEU A 288 -3.17 4.86 4.22
N ARG A 289 -2.96 5.13 5.51
CA ARG A 289 -3.94 4.91 6.58
C ARG A 289 -4.08 6.20 7.41
N LEU A 290 -5.28 6.46 7.92
CA LEU A 290 -5.48 7.57 8.85
C LEU A 290 -4.93 7.22 10.24
N SER A 291 -4.23 8.15 10.88
CA SER A 291 -3.76 8.00 12.27
C SER A 291 -4.89 8.13 13.30
N ARG A 292 -6.07 8.59 12.88
CA ARG A 292 -7.26 8.78 13.70
C ARG A 292 -8.52 8.28 13.00
N PRO A 293 -9.57 7.87 13.75
CA PRO A 293 -10.86 7.53 13.17
C PRO A 293 -11.46 8.71 12.40
N LEU A 294 -12.28 8.43 11.38
CA LEU A 294 -13.03 9.47 10.68
C LEU A 294 -14.08 10.06 11.65
N PRO A 295 -14.15 11.39 11.84
CA PRO A 295 -15.04 12.03 12.81
C PRO A 295 -16.52 11.65 12.65
N HIS A 296 -16.98 11.46 11.40
CA HIS A 296 -18.37 11.14 11.11
C HIS A 296 -18.74 9.67 11.41
N LEU A 297 -17.76 8.74 11.43
CA LEU A 297 -18.02 7.39 11.91
C LEU A 297 -18.14 7.37 13.44
N ALA A 298 -17.40 8.23 14.15
CA ALA A 298 -17.53 8.34 15.59
C ALA A 298 -18.94 8.80 16.02
N GLN A 299 -19.61 9.64 15.21
CA GLN A 299 -21.00 10.04 15.48
C GLN A 299 -22.04 8.93 15.23
N ALA A 300 -21.84 8.07 14.23
CA ALA A 300 -22.77 6.96 13.97
C ALA A 300 -22.77 5.91 15.12
N PHE A 301 -21.65 5.78 15.83
CA PHE A 301 -21.50 4.90 16.99
C PHE A 301 -21.57 5.63 18.34
N ALA A 302 -21.71 6.95 18.35
CA ALA A 302 -22.00 7.65 19.58
C ALA A 302 -23.37 7.16 20.10
N PRO A 303 -23.48 6.77 21.38
CA PRO A 303 -24.78 6.43 21.95
C PRO A 303 -25.72 7.59 21.66
N ARG A 304 -26.83 7.30 20.96
CA ARG A 304 -27.85 8.32 20.71
C ARG A 304 -28.18 8.93 22.07
N PRO A 305 -28.14 10.27 22.23
CA PRO A 305 -28.61 10.87 23.47
C PRO A 305 -30.00 10.28 23.71
N ASN A 306 -30.20 9.72 24.91
CA ASN A 306 -31.49 9.14 25.28
C ASN A 306 -32.56 10.15 24.85
N PRO A 307 -33.61 9.72 24.11
CA PRO A 307 -34.68 10.64 23.75
C PRO A 307 -35.07 11.38 25.03
N PRO A 308 -35.22 12.72 24.98
CA PRO A 308 -35.54 13.50 26.17
C PRO A 308 -36.64 12.76 26.87
N THR A 309 -36.37 12.31 28.10
CA THR A 309 -37.36 11.59 28.89
C THR A 309 -38.53 12.54 28.97
N PHE A 310 -39.60 12.25 28.21
CA PHE A 310 -40.84 12.97 28.31
C PHE A 310 -41.27 12.75 29.75
N HIS A 311 -40.94 13.70 30.62
CA HIS A 311 -41.61 13.83 31.89
C HIS A 311 -43.04 14.14 31.50
N PRO A 312 -44.01 13.23 31.74
CA PRO A 312 -45.40 13.58 31.54
C PRO A 312 -45.64 14.80 32.41
N ASP A 313 -46.00 15.91 31.78
CA ASP A 313 -46.39 17.11 32.50
C ASP A 313 -47.51 16.71 33.46
N PRO A 314 -47.37 16.89 34.79
CA PRO A 314 -48.40 16.49 35.75
C PRO A 314 -49.68 17.32 35.61
N TYR A 315 -49.69 18.31 34.70
CA TYR A 315 -50.83 19.14 34.37
C TYR A 315 -51.32 18.78 32.96
N GLY A 316 -52.08 17.68 32.90
CA GLY A 316 -52.71 17.22 31.67
C GLY A 316 -53.67 18.27 31.09
N HIS A 317 -53.22 18.98 30.07
CA HIS A 317 -54.11 19.57 29.09
C HIS A 317 -54.32 18.57 27.95
N PRO A 318 -55.57 18.19 27.63
CA PRO A 318 -55.85 17.34 26.49
C PRO A 318 -55.37 18.04 25.21
N PRO A 319 -54.69 17.34 24.29
CA PRO A 319 -54.29 17.93 23.03
C PRO A 319 -55.53 18.31 22.21
N SER A 320 -55.62 19.58 21.80
CA SER A 320 -56.65 20.05 20.88
C SER A 320 -56.61 19.26 19.57
N PRO A 321 -57.78 18.87 19.02
CA PRO A 321 -57.86 18.07 17.80
C PRO A 321 -57.81 18.98 16.56
N GLU A 322 -56.70 19.65 16.30
CA GLU A 322 -56.45 20.24 14.99
C GLU A 322 -55.00 20.04 14.58
N PHE A 323 -54.80 19.65 13.31
CA PHE A 323 -53.55 19.32 12.63
C PHE A 323 -53.05 17.87 12.72
N SER A 324 -53.80 16.97 12.09
CA SER A 324 -53.24 15.72 11.51
C SER A 324 -53.64 15.63 10.04
N LEU A 325 -52.86 16.22 9.13
CA LEU A 325 -53.00 15.94 7.69
C LEU A 325 -51.77 16.26 6.82
N ASN A 326 -50.52 16.17 7.33
CA ASN A 326 -49.34 16.42 6.47
C ASN A 326 -48.08 15.56 6.74
N TYR A 327 -48.19 14.40 7.40
CA TYR A 327 -47.01 13.57 7.70
C TYR A 327 -47.11 12.11 7.23
N LEU A 328 -47.69 11.89 6.04
CA LEU A 328 -47.60 10.61 5.32
C LEU A 328 -47.41 10.84 3.81
N ARG A 329 -46.25 11.36 3.42
CA ARG A 329 -45.70 11.22 2.07
C ARG A 329 -44.18 11.28 2.13
N SER A 330 -43.54 10.12 2.07
CA SER A 330 -42.22 9.90 1.44
C SER A 330 -41.58 8.60 1.98
N VAL A 331 -42.23 7.46 1.73
CA VAL A 331 -41.51 6.19 1.58
C VAL A 331 -42.27 5.38 0.54
N SER A 332 -41.73 5.31 -0.68
CA SER A 332 -41.86 4.21 -1.63
C SER A 332 -41.69 4.75 -3.06
N SER A 333 -40.50 4.56 -3.62
CA SER A 333 -40.35 4.25 -5.04
C SER A 333 -39.05 3.47 -5.20
N GLY A 334 -39.14 2.17 -4.93
CA GLY A 334 -38.30 1.21 -5.63
C GLY A 334 -38.74 1.20 -7.09
N SER A 335 -37.77 1.30 -8.00
CA SER A 335 -37.97 1.03 -9.41
C SER A 335 -36.87 0.08 -9.84
N ASP A 336 -37.27 -1.18 -9.94
CA ASP A 336 -36.63 -2.21 -10.76
C ASP A 336 -36.44 -1.66 -12.18
N TYR A 337 -35.21 -1.74 -12.70
CA TYR A 337 -34.92 -1.53 -14.11
C TYR A 337 -34.72 -2.89 -14.76
N ASP A 338 -35.78 -3.39 -15.39
CA ASP A 338 -35.70 -4.48 -16.35
C ASP A 338 -35.16 -3.97 -17.69
N PHE A 339 -34.13 -4.66 -18.17
CA PHE A 339 -33.44 -4.40 -19.42
C PHE A 339 -34.10 -5.25 -20.53
N SER A 340 -34.99 -4.64 -21.33
CA SER A 340 -35.47 -5.23 -22.58
C SER A 340 -35.36 -4.21 -23.71
N GLY A 341 -34.28 -4.31 -24.49
CA GLY A 341 -34.04 -3.49 -25.68
C GLY A 341 -34.79 -4.04 -26.89
N HIS A 342 -35.83 -3.31 -27.32
CA HIS A 342 -36.44 -3.48 -28.65
C HIS A 342 -35.60 -2.76 -29.71
N ALA A 343 -35.37 -3.47 -30.82
CA ALA A 343 -34.74 -2.96 -32.03
C ALA A 343 -35.66 -1.98 -32.77
N HIS A 344 -35.17 -0.78 -33.05
CA HIS A 344 -35.75 0.12 -34.04
C HIS A 344 -34.77 0.38 -35.18
N SER A 345 -35.29 0.25 -36.40
CA SER A 345 -34.62 0.51 -37.68
C SER A 345 -34.30 2.00 -37.87
N PRO A 346 -33.26 2.35 -38.63
CA PRO A 346 -32.82 3.73 -38.80
C PRO A 346 -33.62 4.47 -39.88
N GLN A 347 -34.13 5.66 -39.53
CA GLN A 347 -34.55 6.67 -40.51
C GLN A 347 -33.31 7.38 -41.08
N GLN A 348 -33.27 7.47 -42.41
CA GLN A 348 -32.26 8.18 -43.19
C GLN A 348 -32.56 9.69 -43.18
N PHE A 349 -31.54 10.50 -42.90
CA PHE A 349 -31.54 11.94 -43.20
C PHE A 349 -30.48 12.24 -44.27
N PRO A 350 -30.75 13.13 -45.25
CA PRO A 350 -29.75 13.55 -46.23
C PRO A 350 -28.82 14.61 -45.61
N THR A 351 -27.51 14.36 -45.63
CA THR A 351 -26.50 15.36 -45.27
C THR A 351 -25.91 15.95 -46.54
N THR A 352 -26.25 17.20 -46.85
CA THR A 352 -25.56 18.00 -47.86
C THR A 352 -24.30 18.59 -47.22
N ILE A 353 -23.12 18.10 -47.64
CA ILE A 353 -21.82 18.62 -47.19
C ILE A 353 -21.41 19.74 -48.16
N ALA A 354 -21.34 20.97 -47.64
CA ALA A 354 -20.68 22.08 -48.31
C ALA A 354 -19.15 21.96 -48.15
N GLN A 355 -18.42 22.04 -49.26
CA GLN A 355 -16.95 22.03 -49.29
C GLN A 355 -16.41 23.37 -48.78
N THR A 356 -15.68 23.35 -47.67
CA THR A 356 -14.80 24.44 -47.24
C THR A 356 -13.41 24.31 -47.89
N PRO A 357 -12.79 25.41 -48.36
CA PRO A 357 -11.47 25.36 -48.99
C PRO A 357 -10.34 25.12 -47.97
N SER A 358 -9.39 24.28 -48.36
CA SER A 358 -8.19 23.93 -47.58
C SER A 358 -7.24 25.13 -47.41
N PRO A 359 -6.59 25.30 -46.25
CA PRO A 359 -5.55 26.31 -46.05
C PRO A 359 -4.22 25.89 -46.71
N PRO A 360 -3.34 26.85 -47.05
CA PRO A 360 -2.11 26.60 -47.78
C PRO A 360 -1.04 25.86 -46.95
N GLU A 361 -0.44 24.84 -47.56
CA GLU A 361 0.69 24.08 -47.02
C GLU A 361 1.94 24.97 -46.87
N HIS A 362 2.33 25.23 -45.62
CA HIS A 362 3.68 25.73 -45.32
C HIS A 362 4.68 24.56 -45.32
N ARG A 363 5.52 24.52 -46.36
CA ARG A 363 6.71 23.66 -46.43
C ARG A 363 7.74 24.11 -45.39
N TYR A 364 7.97 23.28 -44.37
CA TYR A 364 9.16 23.35 -43.52
C TYR A 364 10.23 22.40 -44.08
N PRO A 365 11.48 22.85 -44.34
CA PRO A 365 12.57 21.95 -44.68
C PRO A 365 13.14 21.31 -43.40
N ASN A 366 12.69 20.10 -43.09
CA ASN A 366 13.34 19.23 -42.10
C ASN A 366 14.58 18.59 -42.74
N SER A 367 15.75 19.07 -42.35
CA SER A 367 17.02 18.38 -42.54
C SER A 367 17.53 17.90 -41.18
N TYR A 368 17.23 16.64 -40.86
CA TYR A 368 17.95 15.89 -39.82
C TYR A 368 18.88 14.91 -40.52
N PRO A 369 20.20 14.91 -40.21
CA PRO A 369 21.13 13.96 -40.79
C PRO A 369 20.88 12.56 -40.22
N SER A 370 20.65 11.61 -41.13
CA SER A 370 20.58 10.18 -40.85
C SER A 370 21.89 9.69 -40.23
N SER A 371 21.86 9.29 -38.96
CA SER A 371 22.93 8.47 -38.38
C SER A 371 22.73 7.00 -38.79
N PRO A 372 23.82 6.27 -39.06
CA PRO A 372 23.74 4.92 -39.61
C PRO A 372 23.31 3.89 -38.56
N ASN A 373 22.42 3.00 -39.00
CA ASN A 373 22.04 1.75 -38.35
C ASN A 373 23.28 0.93 -37.94
N PRO A 374 23.46 0.57 -36.66
CA PRO A 374 24.30 -0.57 -36.31
C PRO A 374 23.50 -1.84 -36.60
N GLN A 375 24.00 -2.64 -37.55
CA GLN A 375 23.50 -3.99 -37.79
C GLN A 375 23.63 -4.81 -36.50
N MET A 376 22.50 -5.23 -35.92
CA MET A 376 22.49 -6.31 -34.95
C MET A 376 22.64 -7.63 -35.71
N LEU A 377 23.88 -8.12 -35.74
CA LEU A 377 24.18 -9.52 -35.99
C LEU A 377 23.60 -10.35 -34.83
N TYR A 378 22.64 -11.21 -35.16
CA TYR A 378 22.28 -12.35 -34.32
C TYR A 378 23.47 -13.31 -34.30
N THR A 379 24.14 -13.41 -33.16
CA THR A 379 25.01 -14.54 -32.82
C THR A 379 24.33 -15.38 -31.76
N ASP A 380 23.87 -16.56 -32.18
CA ASP A 380 23.64 -17.69 -31.29
C ASP A 380 24.94 -18.01 -30.54
N GLY A 381 24.84 -18.11 -29.22
CA GLY A 381 25.99 -18.38 -28.36
C GLY A 381 25.55 -18.70 -26.94
N ALA A 382 25.27 -19.98 -26.70
CA ALA A 382 25.08 -20.53 -25.36
C ALA A 382 26.37 -20.36 -24.53
N TYR A 383 26.32 -19.51 -23.50
CA TYR A 383 27.33 -19.48 -22.45
C TYR A 383 26.75 -20.13 -21.19
N LEU A 384 27.01 -21.44 -21.06
CA LEU A 384 27.04 -22.08 -19.76
C LEU A 384 28.29 -21.56 -19.02
N SER A 385 28.08 -20.94 -17.87
CA SER A 385 29.17 -20.60 -16.95
C SER A 385 29.69 -21.88 -16.28
N PRO A 386 31.00 -22.16 -16.27
CA PRO A 386 31.54 -23.27 -15.51
C PRO A 386 31.51 -22.95 -14.00
N SER A 387 30.87 -23.82 -13.22
CA SER A 387 30.97 -23.83 -11.76
C SER A 387 32.43 -24.00 -11.31
N PRO A 388 32.89 -23.31 -10.26
CA PRO A 388 34.21 -23.54 -9.70
C PRO A 388 34.28 -24.90 -8.99
N PRO A 389 35.42 -25.62 -9.06
CA PRO A 389 35.59 -26.88 -8.36
C PRO A 389 35.70 -26.68 -6.84
N TYR A 390 34.88 -27.42 -6.11
CA TYR A 390 35.02 -27.63 -4.67
C TYR A 390 36.41 -28.22 -4.37
N SER A 391 37.25 -27.45 -3.68
CA SER A 391 38.50 -27.94 -3.11
C SER A 391 38.22 -28.43 -1.69
N ALA A 392 38.36 -29.74 -1.49
CA ALA A 392 38.36 -30.36 -0.18
C ALA A 392 39.72 -30.11 0.50
N TYR A 393 39.72 -29.52 1.69
CA TYR A 393 40.86 -29.57 2.61
C TYR A 393 40.66 -30.73 3.60
N PRO A 394 41.67 -31.59 3.82
CA PRO A 394 41.67 -32.50 4.94
C PRO A 394 42.11 -31.77 6.22
N TYR A 395 41.43 -32.09 7.31
CA TYR A 395 41.87 -31.80 8.68
C TYR A 395 43.06 -32.70 9.03
N THR A 396 44.10 -32.08 9.60
CA THR A 396 45.02 -32.69 10.58
C THR A 396 45.22 -31.70 11.69
#